data_AF-A0A822J001-F1
#
_entry.id   AF-A0A822J001-F1
#
_cell.length_a   1.000
_cell.length_b   1.000
_cell.length_c   1.000
_cell.angle_alpha   90.00
_cell.angle_beta   90.00
_cell.angle_gamma   90.00
#
_symmetry.space_group_name_H-M   'P 1'
#
loop_
_entity.id
_entity.type
_entity.pdbx_description
1 polymer ?
#
loop_
_entity_poly.entity_id
_entity_poly.type
_entity_poly.pdbx_seq_one_letter_code
_entity_poly.pdbx_strand_id
1 'polypeptide(L)'
;MNKLKLQILPKVSLITFIAGLVIIINSAGFGVKAASAFLGGGPTSPEGWAMLVQGYTNSFTIIGAVLFFLGGLGCLMSIAFFEMQKQ
;
A
#
# COMPACT_ATOMS: atom_id res chain seq x y z
N MET A 1 -26.80 12.64 2.48
CA MET A 1 -25.40 12.45 2.05
C MET A 1 -25.18 13.23 0.77
N ASN A 2 -24.20 14.15 0.73
CA ASN A 2 -24.04 15.09 -0.40
C ASN A 2 -23.63 14.31 -1.67
N LYS A 3 -24.34 14.43 -2.80
CA LYS A 3 -24.13 13.62 -4.03
C LYS A 3 -22.67 13.61 -4.50
N LEU A 4 -21.94 14.70 -4.27
CA LEU A 4 -20.50 14.84 -4.53
C LEU A 4 -19.63 13.83 -3.75
N LYS A 5 -19.91 13.61 -2.46
CA LYS A 5 -19.15 12.65 -1.64
C LYS A 5 -19.32 11.21 -2.12
N LEU A 6 -20.50 10.88 -2.65
CA LEU A 6 -20.82 9.54 -3.15
C LEU A 6 -20.03 9.15 -4.40
N GLN A 7 -19.72 10.12 -5.26
CA GLN A 7 -18.99 9.88 -6.51
C GLN A 7 -17.46 9.91 -6.32
N ILE A 8 -16.97 10.61 -5.30
CA ILE A 8 -15.53 10.74 -5.03
C ILE A 8 -15.01 9.55 -4.23
N LEU A 9 -15.80 9.03 -3.27
CA LEU A 9 -15.41 7.90 -2.41
C LEU A 9 -14.92 6.66 -3.20
N PRO A 10 -15.65 6.14 -4.22
CA PRO A 10 -15.19 4.97 -4.96
C PRO A 10 -13.91 5.24 -5.76
N LYS A 11 -13.73 6.46 -6.28
CA LYS A 11 -12.52 6.84 -7.03
C LYS A 11 -11.29 6.87 -6.12
N VAL A 12 -11.41 7.52 -4.96
CA VAL A 12 -10.32 7.59 -3.97
C VAL A 12 -9.99 6.19 -3.47
N SER A 13 -11.00 5.37 -3.16
CA SER A 13 -10.80 4.00 -2.70
C SER A 13 -10.09 3.13 -3.73
N LEU A 14 -10.43 3.27 -5.02
CA LEU A 14 -9.78 2.55 -6.11
C LEU A 14 -8.31 2.97 -6.26
N ILE A 15 -8.02 4.27 -6.16
CA ILE A 15 -6.64 4.78 -6.20
C ILE A 15 -5.84 4.21 -5.03
N THR A 16 -6.41 4.23 -3.81
CA THR A 16 -5.76 3.68 -2.62
C THR A 16 -5.50 2.17 -2.76
N PHE A 17 -6.44 1.43 -3.34
CA PHE A 17 -6.31 0.00 -3.62
C PHE A 17 -5.15 -0.29 -4.57
N ILE A 18 -5.10 0.41 -5.71
CA ILE A 18 -4.04 0.25 -6.71
C ILE A 18 -2.69 0.68 -6.14
N ALA A 19 -2.65 1.79 -5.40
CA ALA A 19 -1.42 2.25 -4.74
C ALA A 19 -0.88 1.22 -3.74
N GLY A 20 -1.75 0.61 -2.93
CA GLY A 20 -1.39 -0.47 -2.03
C GLY A 20 -0.77 -1.66 -2.76
N LEU A 21 -1.39 -2.10 -3.86
CA LEU A 21 -0.88 -3.19 -4.69
C LEU A 21 0.50 -2.89 -5.28
N VAL A 22 0.68 -1.67 -5.82
CA VAL A 22 1.97 -1.22 -6.39
C VAL A 22 3.07 -1.23 -5.33
N ILE A 23 2.77 -0.78 -4.11
CA ILE A 23 3.73 -0.78 -3.00
C ILE A 23 4.13 -2.21 -2.62
N ILE A 24 3.18 -3.15 -2.55
CA ILE A 24 3.47 -4.56 -2.23
C ILE A 24 4.39 -5.16 -3.30
N ILE A 25 4.06 -5.00 -4.58
CA ILE A 25 4.85 -5.57 -5.70
C ILE A 25 6.28 -5.01 -5.72
N ASN A 26 6.45 -3.72 -5.41
CA ASN A 26 7.75 -3.06 -5.43
C ASN A 26 8.47 -3.06 -4.08
N SER A 27 7.90 -3.70 -3.05
CA SER A 27 8.40 -3.68 -1.67
C SER A 27 9.83 -4.20 -1.53
N ALA A 28 10.19 -5.23 -2.29
CA ALA A 28 11.56 -5.77 -2.31
C ALA A 28 12.55 -4.72 -2.85
N GLY A 29 12.22 -4.10 -3.99
CA GLY A 29 13.07 -3.07 -4.60
C GLY A 29 13.18 -1.81 -3.74
N PHE A 30 12.09 -1.38 -3.12
CA PHE A 30 12.09 -0.25 -2.19
C PHE A 30 12.85 -0.56 -0.91
N GLY A 31 12.76 -1.79 -0.40
CA GLY A 31 13.52 -2.23 0.76
C GLY A 31 15.03 -2.22 0.53
N VAL A 32 15.50 -2.71 -0.62
CA VAL A 32 16.91 -2.62 -1.01
C VAL A 32 17.37 -1.17 -1.10
N LYS A 33 16.61 -0.30 -1.78
CA LYS A 33 16.97 1.12 -1.92
C LYS A 33 17.01 1.84 -0.57
N ALA A 34 16.06 1.56 0.32
CA ALA A 34 16.00 2.16 1.66
C ALA A 34 17.18 1.70 2.53
N ALA A 35 17.50 0.40 2.50
CA ALA A 35 18.66 -0.14 3.20
C ALA A 35 19.97 0.47 2.67
N SER A 36 20.13 0.57 1.34
CA SER A 36 21.32 1.17 0.72
C SER A 36 21.45 2.65 1.10
N ALA A 37 20.35 3.39 1.09
CA ALA A 37 20.32 4.80 1.47
C ALA A 37 20.64 4.99 2.96
N PHE A 38 20.15 4.10 3.83
CA PHE A 38 20.41 4.14 5.27
C PHE A 38 21.90 3.95 5.59
N LEU A 39 22.57 3.02 4.91
CA LEU A 39 23.99 2.77 5.13
C LEU A 39 24.91 3.81 4.50
N GLY A 40 24.44 4.56 3.50
CA GLY A 40 25.23 5.62 2.85
C GLY A 40 26.56 5.14 2.24
N GLY A 41 26.68 3.85 1.91
CA GLY A 41 27.92 3.23 1.44
C GLY A 41 28.89 2.77 2.55
N GLY A 42 28.48 2.84 3.82
CA GLY A 42 29.25 2.31 4.95
C GLY A 42 29.34 0.78 4.94
N PRO A 43 30.43 0.22 5.48
CA PRO A 43 30.58 -1.23 5.58
C PRO A 43 29.52 -1.81 6.53
N THR A 44 28.92 -2.91 6.11
CA THR A 44 28.00 -3.70 6.94
C THR A 44 28.30 -5.18 6.72
N SER A 45 28.05 -6.02 7.72
CA SER A 45 28.17 -7.47 7.52
C SER A 45 27.05 -7.96 6.60
N PRO A 46 27.25 -9.07 5.86
CA PRO A 46 26.21 -9.65 5.02
C PRO A 46 24.90 -9.94 5.79
N GLU A 47 25.00 -10.35 7.06
CA GLU A 47 23.86 -10.60 7.92
C GLU A 47 23.13 -9.31 8.31
N GLY A 48 23.88 -8.25 8.63
CA GLY A 48 23.32 -6.93 8.94
C GLY A 48 22.61 -6.32 7.74
N TRP A 49 23.18 -6.47 6.54
CA TRP A 49 22.56 -6.07 5.29
C TRP A 49 21.24 -6.81 5.06
N ALA A 50 21.24 -8.14 5.18
CA ALA A 50 20.05 -8.95 4.96
C ALA A 50 18.90 -8.58 5.92
N MET A 51 19.22 -8.37 7.22
CA MET A 51 18.23 -7.92 8.19
C MET A 51 17.65 -6.55 7.86
N LEU A 52 18.48 -5.58 7.43
CA LEU A 52 18.01 -4.25 7.04
C LEU A 52 17.07 -4.33 5.84
N VAL A 53 17.49 -5.02 4.77
CA VAL A 53 16.66 -5.19 3.57
C VAL A 53 15.34 -5.84 3.93
N GLN A 54 15.37 -6.93 4.69
CA GLN A 54 14.16 -7.64 5.10
C GLN A 54 13.25 -6.77 5.98
N GLY A 55 13.81 -5.99 6.91
CA GLY A 55 13.07 -5.05 7.74
C GLY A 55 12.34 -3.98 6.91
N TYR A 56 13.03 -3.35 5.98
CA TYR A 56 12.43 -2.35 5.09
C TYR A 56 11.42 -2.96 4.11
N THR A 57 11.74 -4.11 3.49
CA THR A 57 10.81 -4.81 2.60
C THR A 57 9.53 -5.22 3.32
N ASN A 58 9.63 -5.76 4.54
CA ASN A 58 8.46 -6.10 5.35
C ASN A 58 7.65 -4.84 5.68
N SER A 59 8.31 -3.74 6.02
CA SER A 59 7.64 -2.47 6.34
C SER A 59 6.83 -1.95 5.14
N PHE A 60 7.43 -1.91 3.94
CA PHE A 60 6.71 -1.53 2.72
C PHE A 60 5.57 -2.50 2.40
N THR A 61 5.79 -3.80 2.59
CA THR A 61 4.74 -4.82 2.38
C THR A 61 3.54 -4.59 3.30
N ILE A 62 3.78 -4.31 4.59
CA ILE A 62 2.72 -4.04 5.57
C ILE A 62 1.96 -2.77 5.20
N ILE A 63 2.67 -1.68 4.88
CA ILE A 63 2.04 -0.41 4.46
C ILE A 63 1.18 -0.63 3.20
N GLY A 64 1.74 -1.32 2.22
CA GLY A 64 1.03 -1.66 0.98
C GLY A 64 -0.19 -2.54 1.24
N ALA A 65 -0.09 -3.53 2.12
CA ALA A 65 -1.20 -4.40 2.51
C ALA A 65 -2.32 -3.63 3.19
N VAL A 66 -2.00 -2.72 4.13
CA VAL A 66 -2.99 -1.88 4.80
C VAL A 66 -3.74 -1.00 3.79
N LEU A 67 -3.00 -0.33 2.88
CA LEU A 67 -3.61 0.49 1.83
C LEU A 67 -4.47 -0.35 0.89
N PHE A 68 -4.00 -1.53 0.51
CA PHE A 68 -4.73 -2.46 -0.34
C PHE A 68 -6.05 -2.90 0.31
N PHE A 69 -6.03 -3.34 1.58
CA PHE A 69 -7.25 -3.79 2.26
C PHE A 69 -8.23 -2.64 2.51
N LEU A 70 -7.75 -1.47 2.95
CA LEU A 70 -8.62 -0.30 3.15
C LEU A 70 -9.24 0.18 1.84
N GLY A 71 -8.46 0.27 0.78
CA GLY A 71 -8.95 0.64 -0.55
C GLY A 71 -9.91 -0.41 -1.14
N GLY A 72 -9.64 -1.69 -0.93
CA GLY A 72 -10.50 -2.78 -1.39
C GLY A 72 -11.85 -2.80 -0.67
N LEU A 73 -11.83 -2.68 0.66
CA LEU A 73 -13.05 -2.61 1.48
C LEU A 73 -13.88 -1.37 1.13
N GLY A 74 -13.25 -0.21 0.93
CA GLY A 74 -13.98 1.00 0.53
C GLY A 74 -14.61 0.90 -0.87
N CYS A 75 -13.99 0.18 -1.81
CA CYS A 75 -14.57 -0.12 -3.11
C CYS A 75 -15.79 -1.05 -2.97
N LEU A 76 -15.65 -2.12 -2.20
CA LEU A 76 -16.73 -3.08 -1.95
C LEU A 76 -17.94 -2.42 -1.27
N MET A 77 -17.71 -1.60 -0.24
CA MET A 77 -18.78 -0.84 0.43
C MET A 77 -19.48 0.13 -0.53
N SER A 78 -18.71 0.81 -1.39
CA SER A 78 -19.29 1.72 -2.37
C SER A 78 -20.21 0.99 -3.35
N ILE A 79 -19.77 -0.17 -3.86
CA ILE A 79 -20.57 -1.01 -4.77
C ILE A 79 -21.83 -1.52 -4.07
N ALA A 80 -21.71 -2.06 -2.86
CA ALA A 80 -22.86 -2.55 -2.09
C ALA A 80 -23.89 -1.45 -1.81
N PHE A 81 -23.43 -0.23 -1.51
CA PHE A 81 -24.31 0.92 -1.31
C PHE A 81 -25.05 1.31 -2.60
N PHE A 82 -24.38 1.31 -3.76
CA PHE A 82 -25.03 1.59 -5.04
C PHE A 82 -26.06 0.53 -5.42
N GLU A 83 -25.79 -0.76 -5.17
CA GLU A 83 -26.75 -1.84 -5.37
C GLU A 83 -27.99 -1.68 -4.47
N MET A 84 -27.81 -1.34 -3.20
CA MET A 84 -28.94 -1.10 -2.28
C MET A 84 -29.81 0.11 -2.66
N GLN A 85 -29.27 1.13 -3.34
CA GLN A 85 -30.07 2.26 -3.83
C GLN A 85 -30.87 1.95 -5.10
N LYS A 86 -30.61 0.79 -5.73
CA LYS A 86 -31.27 0.36 -6.96
C LYS A 86 -32.50 -0.51 -6.68
N GLN A 87 -32.62 -1.03 -5.46
CA GLN A 87 -33.81 -1.70 -4.91
C GLN A 87 -34.79 -0.67 -4.34
#